data_AF-A0AAD6YXU1-F1
#
_entry.id   AF-A0AAD6YXU1-F1
#
_cell.length_a   1.000
_cell.length_b   1.000
_cell.length_c   1.000
_cell.angle_alpha   90.00
_cell.angle_beta   90.00
_cell.angle_gamma   90.00
#
_symmetry.space_group_name_H-M   'P 1'
#
loop_
_entity.id
_entity.type
_entity.pdbx_description
1 polymer ?
#
loop_
_entity_poly.entity_id
_entity_poly.type
_entity_poly.pdbx_seq_one_letter_code
_entity_poly.pdbx_strand_id
1 'polypeptide(L)'
;VWVPGEVTNQYFYDDNGAPAKRVAISVQPLSGRLHDTSKNLLNSLSSPRNTSAAFGPDQFRATRWMTVRGQRGQPSSVIEFSDYYDARTVLKDKLLMEKIGVNQIMEHDLVLIEARIGRYNSEPAGEARGKKRVMNNWQTFYDLQAIYLIQNASGECRFYCVAPILILASAVAAPVVADDLMI
;
A
#
# COMPACT_ATOMS: atom_id res chain seq x y z
N VAL A 1 -3.86 7.57 7.18
CA VAL A 1 -3.37 6.20 7.45
C VAL A 1 -2.16 6.00 6.57
N TRP A 2 -1.06 5.55 7.15
CA TRP A 2 0.21 5.36 6.47
C TRP A 2 0.59 3.89 6.59
N VAL A 3 0.77 3.20 5.46
CA VAL A 3 1.03 1.75 5.43
C VAL A 3 2.25 1.47 4.56
N PRO A 4 3.41 1.13 5.15
CA PRO A 4 4.52 0.58 4.39
C PRO A 4 4.22 -0.87 3.98
N GLY A 5 4.53 -1.21 2.73
CA GLY A 5 4.33 -2.54 2.20
C GLY A 5 4.92 -2.73 0.81
N GLU A 6 5.03 -3.98 0.42
CA GLU A 6 5.48 -4.39 -0.90
C GLU A 6 4.31 -4.34 -1.89
N VAL A 7 4.49 -3.75 -3.06
CA VAL A 7 3.44 -3.69 -4.09
C VAL A 7 3.12 -5.09 -4.60
N THR A 8 1.85 -5.49 -4.50
CA THR A 8 1.37 -6.79 -5.00
C THR A 8 0.55 -6.67 -6.27
N ASN A 9 -0.12 -5.53 -6.47
CA ASN A 9 -0.91 -5.27 -7.67
C ASN A 9 -1.14 -3.76 -7.79
N GLN A 10 -1.20 -3.26 -9.02
CA GLN A 10 -1.52 -1.87 -9.31
C GLN A 10 -2.44 -1.73 -10.53
N TYR A 11 -3.36 -0.77 -10.46
CA TYR A 11 -4.30 -0.45 -11.52
C TYR A 11 -4.45 1.07 -11.63
N PHE A 12 -3.72 1.68 -12.57
CA PHE A 12 -3.73 3.13 -12.81
C PHE A 12 -4.31 3.53 -14.17
N TYR A 13 -4.20 2.65 -15.16
CA TYR A 13 -4.73 2.82 -16.51
C TYR A 13 -5.66 1.67 -16.88
N ASP A 14 -6.56 1.91 -17.83
CA ASP A 14 -7.38 0.86 -18.43
C ASP A 14 -6.60 0.08 -19.50
N ASP A 15 -7.25 -0.93 -20.09
CA ASP A 15 -6.65 -1.81 -21.09
C ASP A 15 -6.26 -1.08 -22.39
N ASN A 16 -6.77 0.14 -22.61
CA ASN A 16 -6.43 0.97 -23.75
C ASN A 16 -5.31 1.98 -23.43
N GLY A 17 -4.76 1.96 -22.21
CA GLY A 17 -3.76 2.90 -21.73
C GLY A 17 -4.34 4.27 -21.32
N ALA A 18 -5.66 4.44 -21.26
CA ALA A 18 -6.28 5.67 -20.79
C ALA A 18 -6.34 5.69 -19.25
N PRO A 19 -6.28 6.88 -18.60
CA PRO A 19 -6.40 6.97 -17.15
C PRO A 19 -7.66 6.27 -16.62
N ALA A 20 -7.50 5.38 -15.64
CA ALA A 20 -8.62 4.64 -15.09
C ALA A 20 -9.58 5.55 -14.30
N LYS A 21 -10.89 5.35 -14.46
CA LYS A 21 -11.91 6.08 -13.67
C LYS A 21 -11.74 5.89 -12.16
N ARG A 22 -11.21 4.73 -11.76
CA ARG A 22 -10.87 4.37 -10.39
C ARG A 22 -9.52 3.70 -10.40
N VAL A 23 -8.56 4.31 -9.70
CA VAL A 23 -7.23 3.74 -9.51
C VAL A 23 -7.20 2.89 -8.25
N ALA A 24 -6.31 1.91 -8.21
CA ALA A 24 -6.09 1.06 -7.06
C ALA A 24 -4.62 0.64 -6.94
N ILE A 25 -4.16 0.51 -5.71
CA ILE A 25 -2.89 -0.15 -5.37
C ILE A 25 -3.13 -1.10 -4.22
N SER A 26 -2.60 -2.32 -4.35
CA SER A 26 -2.56 -3.33 -3.32
C SER A 26 -1.11 -3.51 -2.87
N VAL A 27 -0.91 -3.56 -1.56
CA VAL A 27 0.39 -3.85 -0.97
C VAL A 27 0.27 -4.96 0.07
N GLN A 28 1.31 -5.76 0.21
CA GLN A 28 1.52 -6.65 1.34
C GLN A 28 2.17 -5.83 2.47
N PRO A 29 1.47 -5.54 3.58
CA PRO A 29 2.07 -4.75 4.66
C PRO A 29 3.29 -5.47 5.23
N LEU A 30 4.32 -4.69 5.61
CA LEU A 30 5.56 -5.23 6.18
C LEU A 30 5.38 -6.01 7.49
N SER A 31 4.21 -5.88 8.13
CA SER A 31 3.89 -6.58 9.37
C SER A 31 2.45 -7.10 9.32
N GLY A 32 2.26 -8.38 9.68
CA GLY A 32 0.93 -8.96 9.85
C GLY A 32 0.08 -8.19 10.87
N ARG A 33 0.69 -7.64 11.93
CA ARG A 33 -0.02 -6.80 12.91
C ARG A 33 -0.55 -5.51 12.29
N LEU A 34 0.20 -4.90 11.37
CA LEU A 34 -0.22 -3.69 10.66
C LEU A 34 -1.39 -3.99 9.72
N HIS A 35 -1.34 -5.14 9.03
CA HIS A 35 -2.46 -5.65 8.24
C HIS A 35 -3.71 -5.84 9.11
N ASP A 36 -3.61 -6.60 10.20
CA ASP A 36 -4.74 -6.89 11.09
C ASP A 36 -5.34 -5.62 11.70
N THR A 37 -4.49 -4.69 12.13
CA THR A 37 -4.92 -3.39 12.67
C THR A 37 -5.69 -2.59 11.61
N SER A 38 -5.18 -2.54 10.38
CA SER A 38 -5.82 -1.82 9.28
C SER A 38 -7.16 -2.44 8.90
N LYS A 39 -7.25 -3.77 8.88
CA LYS A 39 -8.48 -4.51 8.61
C LYS A 39 -9.53 -4.28 9.71
N ASN A 40 -9.11 -4.40 10.97
CA ASN A 40 -9.98 -4.16 12.13
C ASN A 40 -10.50 -2.73 12.18
N LEU A 41 -9.68 -1.75 11.78
CA LEU A 41 -10.08 -0.35 11.69
C LEU A 41 -11.18 -0.11 10.64
N LEU A 42 -11.07 -0.68 9.42
CA LEU A 42 -12.16 -0.56 8.43
C LEU A 42 -13.44 -1.26 8.92
N ASN A 43 -13.29 -2.43 9.53
CA ASN A 43 -14.41 -3.22 10.02
C ASN A 43 -15.17 -2.54 11.15
N SER A 44 -14.47 -1.86 12.07
CA SER A 44 -15.10 -1.12 13.16
C SER A 44 -15.87 0.11 12.69
N LEU A 45 -15.50 0.67 11.53
CA LEU A 45 -16.14 1.84 10.95
C LEU A 45 -17.25 1.50 9.92
N SER A 46 -17.39 0.21 9.57
CA SER A 46 -18.39 -0.29 8.62
C SER A 46 -19.61 -0.85 9.34
N SER A 47 -20.80 -0.66 8.77
CA SER A 47 -22.05 -1.26 9.23
C SER A 47 -22.88 -1.69 8.01
N PRO A 48 -23.13 -2.99 7.80
CA PRO A 48 -22.58 -4.12 8.55
C PRO A 48 -21.05 -4.19 8.38
N ARG A 49 -20.38 -4.97 9.26
CA ARG A 49 -18.93 -5.20 9.17
C ARG A 49 -18.58 -5.64 7.75
N ASN A 50 -17.50 -5.08 7.23
CA ASN A 50 -17.06 -5.37 5.88
C ASN A 50 -16.51 -6.81 5.83
N THR A 51 -17.38 -7.77 5.48
CA THR A 51 -17.00 -9.18 5.31
C THR A 51 -16.42 -9.45 3.93
N SER A 52 -16.37 -8.44 3.05
CA SER A 52 -15.88 -8.65 1.69
C SER A 52 -14.38 -8.96 1.73
N ALA A 53 -14.07 -10.24 1.52
CA ALA A 53 -12.76 -10.76 1.14
C ALA A 53 -12.38 -10.31 -0.28
N ALA A 54 -12.75 -9.09 -0.66
CA ALA A 54 -12.57 -8.58 -2.03
C ALA A 54 -11.08 -8.42 -2.39
N PHE A 55 -10.20 -8.46 -1.39
CA PHE A 55 -8.75 -8.38 -1.52
C PHE A 55 -8.15 -9.61 -0.85
N GLY A 56 -6.99 -10.07 -1.33
CA GLY A 56 -6.32 -11.26 -0.80
C GLY A 56 -6.21 -11.20 0.74
N PRO A 57 -6.20 -12.35 1.43
CA PRO A 57 -6.35 -12.42 2.88
C PRO A 57 -5.38 -11.54 3.68
N ASP A 58 -4.24 -11.18 3.08
CA ASP A 58 -3.13 -10.47 3.70
C ASP A 58 -2.79 -9.12 3.03
N GLN A 59 -3.67 -8.57 2.18
CA GLN A 59 -3.39 -7.37 1.40
C GLN A 59 -4.06 -6.11 1.96
N PHE A 60 -3.30 -5.02 2.02
CA PHE A 60 -3.84 -3.68 2.16
C PHE A 60 -4.12 -3.08 0.78
N ARG A 61 -5.36 -2.65 0.53
CA ARG A 61 -5.73 -2.01 -0.74
C ARG A 61 -6.25 -0.60 -0.52
N ALA A 62 -5.70 0.35 -1.25
CA ALA A 62 -6.19 1.72 -1.34
C ALA A 62 -6.68 2.00 -2.77
N THR A 63 -7.75 2.79 -2.89
CA THR A 63 -8.35 3.14 -4.18
C THR A 63 -8.73 4.61 -4.22
N ARG A 64 -8.76 5.24 -5.40
CA ARG A 64 -9.25 6.62 -5.54
C ARG A 64 -10.11 6.76 -6.79
N TRP A 65 -11.20 7.50 -6.67
CA TRP A 65 -11.99 7.91 -7.84
C TRP A 65 -11.32 9.10 -8.51
N MET A 66 -11.08 8.97 -9.82
CA MET A 66 -10.40 9.96 -10.63
C MET A 66 -11.36 10.77 -11.52
N THR A 67 -12.66 10.47 -11.42
CA THR A 67 -13.69 11.18 -12.16
C THR A 67 -13.99 12.51 -11.48
N VAL A 68 -13.78 13.61 -12.20
CA VAL A 68 -14.20 14.94 -11.78
C VAL A 68 -15.52 15.28 -12.45
N ARG A 69 -16.49 15.71 -11.64
CA ARG A 69 -17.79 16.11 -12.14
C ARG A 69 -17.65 17.42 -12.91
N GLY A 70 -18.06 17.42 -14.18
CA GLY A 70 -18.15 18.62 -14.99
C GLY A 70 -19.15 19.62 -14.39
N GLN A 71 -18.89 20.91 -14.60
CA GLN A 71 -19.86 21.97 -14.29
C GLN A 71 -21.10 21.83 -15.19
N ARG A 72 -22.29 22.23 -14.71
CA ARG A 72 -23.60 22.09 -15.39
C ARG A 72 -23.53 21.93 -16.92
N GLY A 73 -23.88 20.74 -17.41
CA GLY A 73 -23.93 20.41 -18.84
C GLY A 73 -22.61 19.90 -19.45
N GLN A 74 -21.49 20.01 -18.74
CA GLN A 74 -20.20 19.46 -19.18
C GLN A 74 -20.08 17.97 -18.81
N PRO A 75 -19.47 17.15 -19.69
CA PRO A 75 -19.19 15.76 -19.38
C PRO A 75 -18.21 15.67 -18.20
N SER A 76 -18.32 14.59 -17.43
CA SER A 76 -17.30 14.27 -16.42
C SER A 76 -15.99 13.93 -17.11
N SER A 77 -14.88 14.49 -16.63
CA SER A 77 -13.54 14.15 -17.09
C SER A 77 -12.86 13.20 -16.11
N VAL A 78 -11.91 12.42 -16.60
CA VAL A 78 -11.03 11.59 -15.75
C VAL A 78 -9.68 12.28 -15.70
N ILE A 79 -9.19 12.56 -14.48
CA ILE A 79 -7.86 13.15 -14.26
C ILE A 79 -6.91 12.03 -13.89
N GLU A 80 -5.71 12.00 -14.44
CA GLU A 80 -4.71 11.02 -14.08
C GLU A 80 -4.24 11.19 -12.62
N PHE A 81 -4.00 10.07 -11.93
CA PHE A 81 -3.43 10.13 -10.59
C PHE A 81 -1.95 10.49 -10.71
N SER A 82 -1.47 11.50 -9.98
CA SER A 82 -0.12 12.05 -10.16
C SER A 82 0.64 12.27 -8.85
N ASP A 83 0.12 11.73 -7.74
CA ASP A 83 0.70 11.87 -6.41
C ASP A 83 1.60 10.68 -6.07
N TYR A 84 2.63 10.53 -6.89
CA TYR A 84 3.74 9.59 -6.71
C TYR A 84 5.00 10.37 -6.35
N TYR A 85 5.70 9.97 -5.30
CA TYR A 85 6.85 10.70 -4.76
C TYR A 85 8.05 9.79 -4.54
N ASP A 86 9.25 10.30 -4.78
CA ASP A 86 10.50 9.62 -4.46
C ASP A 86 10.84 9.78 -2.97
N ALA A 87 10.77 8.68 -2.22
CA ALA A 87 11.15 8.62 -0.81
C ALA A 87 12.38 7.72 -0.56
N ARG A 88 13.15 7.37 -1.61
CA ARG A 88 14.29 6.44 -1.50
C ARG A 88 15.43 6.97 -0.65
N THR A 89 15.57 8.30 -0.58
CA THR A 89 16.60 8.97 0.22
C THR A 89 16.06 9.47 1.55
N VAL A 90 15.06 10.34 1.51
CA VAL A 90 14.44 10.97 2.69
C VAL A 90 12.97 11.28 2.40
N LEU A 91 12.08 10.92 3.33
CA LEU A 91 10.69 11.35 3.31
C LEU A 91 10.59 12.81 3.80
N LYS A 92 9.98 13.69 2.99
CA LYS A 92 9.82 15.13 3.27
C LYS A 92 8.37 15.56 3.10
N ASP A 93 8.08 16.84 3.32
CA ASP A 93 6.80 17.43 2.94
C ASP A 93 6.54 17.28 1.43
N LYS A 94 5.29 16.97 1.06
CA LYS A 94 4.89 16.70 -0.35
C LYS A 94 5.31 17.79 -1.34
N LEU A 95 5.33 19.05 -0.90
CA LEU A 95 5.73 20.19 -1.73
C LEU A 95 7.24 20.22 -2.03
N LEU A 96 8.04 19.54 -1.22
CA LEU A 96 9.50 19.46 -1.31
C LEU A 96 9.99 18.11 -1.85
N MET A 97 9.08 17.18 -2.10
CA MET A 97 9.41 15.86 -2.63
C MET A 97 9.40 15.86 -4.15
N GLU A 98 10.37 15.18 -4.74
CA GLU A 98 10.41 14.94 -6.18
C GLU A 98 9.25 14.00 -6.57
N LYS A 99 8.50 14.40 -7.60
CA LYS A 99 7.46 13.55 -8.18
C LYS A 99 8.09 12.56 -9.15
N ILE A 100 7.67 11.30 -9.06
CA ILE A 100 8.07 10.25 -10.01
C ILE A 100 6.93 9.91 -10.97
N GLY A 101 7.30 9.29 -12.08
CA GLY A 101 6.32 8.71 -13.01
C GLY A 101 5.74 7.41 -12.45
N VAL A 102 4.48 7.12 -12.79
CA VAL A 102 3.83 5.84 -12.42
C VAL A 102 4.56 4.62 -12.97
N ASN A 103 5.25 4.76 -14.11
CA ASN A 103 6.09 3.72 -14.70
C ASN A 103 7.30 3.33 -13.84
N GLN A 104 7.61 4.11 -12.80
CA GLN A 104 8.68 3.80 -11.84
C GLN A 104 8.20 2.96 -10.65
N ILE A 105 6.88 2.73 -10.53
CA ILE A 105 6.30 1.86 -9.52
C ILE A 105 5.96 0.53 -10.17
N MET A 106 6.56 -0.54 -9.67
CA MET A 106 6.41 -1.89 -10.16
C MET A 106 5.97 -2.84 -9.03
N GLU A 107 5.49 -4.01 -9.41
CA GLU A 107 5.27 -5.09 -8.46
C GLU A 107 6.59 -5.42 -7.73
N HIS A 108 6.48 -5.78 -6.45
CA HIS A 108 7.58 -6.01 -5.52
C HIS A 108 8.37 -4.77 -5.08
N ASP A 109 8.01 -3.56 -5.53
CA ASP A 109 8.59 -2.34 -4.96
C ASP A 109 8.14 -2.16 -3.50
N LEU A 110 9.06 -1.68 -2.66
CA LEU A 110 8.72 -1.25 -1.31
C LEU A 110 8.20 0.19 -1.37
N VAL A 111 6.95 0.38 -0.96
CA VAL A 111 6.29 1.67 -0.96
C VAL A 111 5.70 1.99 0.40
N LEU A 112 5.49 3.28 0.64
CA LEU A 112 4.66 3.79 1.72
C LEU A 112 3.39 4.36 1.11
N ILE A 113 2.24 3.82 1.53
CA ILE A 113 0.93 4.26 1.07
C ILE A 113 0.34 5.24 2.07
N GLU A 114 -0.02 6.44 1.61
CA GLU A 114 -0.85 7.36 2.37
C GLU A 114 -2.29 7.27 1.88
N ALA A 115 -3.20 6.99 2.80
CA ALA A 115 -4.62 6.90 2.53
C ALA A 115 -5.46 7.61 3.59
N ARG A 116 -6.63 8.09 3.18
CA ARG A 116 -7.71 8.57 4.06
C ARG A 116 -8.75 7.46 4.20
N ILE A 117 -9.50 7.44 5.30
CA ILE A 117 -10.66 6.54 5.41
C ILE A 117 -11.86 7.23 4.77
N GLY A 118 -12.37 6.65 3.69
CA GLY A 118 -13.62 7.03 3.04
C GLY A 118 -14.78 6.16 3.50
N ARG A 119 -16.00 6.66 3.34
CA ARG A 119 -17.24 5.90 3.59
C ARG A 119 -18.20 6.08 2.43
N TYR A 120 -18.95 5.03 2.10
CA TYR A 120 -20.04 5.08 1.12
C TYR A 120 -21.21 4.25 1.61
N ASN A 121 -22.41 4.64 1.20
CA ASN A 121 -23.61 3.85 1.46
C ASN A 121 -23.73 2.80 0.35
N SER A 122 -23.59 1.52 0.70
CA SER A 122 -23.78 0.42 -0.25
C SER A 122 -25.24 -0.01 -0.26
N GLU A 123 -25.76 -0.33 -1.44
CA GLU A 123 -27.05 -1.01 -1.51
C GLU A 123 -26.89 -2.45 -0.97
N PRO A 124 -27.86 -2.96 -0.19
CA PRO A 124 -27.82 -4.35 0.25
C PRO A 124 -27.77 -5.28 -0.96
N ALA A 125 -26.84 -6.24 -0.93
CA ALA A 125 -26.66 -7.19 -2.02
C ALA A 125 -27.95 -8.00 -2.23
N GLY A 126 -28.49 -7.98 -3.46
CA GLY A 126 -29.66 -8.78 -3.85
C GLY A 126 -31.01 -8.06 -3.83
N GLU A 127 -31.07 -6.77 -3.49
CA GLU A 127 -32.32 -6.01 -3.62
C GLU A 127 -32.42 -5.31 -4.99
N ALA A 128 -33.55 -5.50 -5.68
CA ALA A 128 -33.83 -4.85 -6.96
C ALA A 128 -33.77 -3.32 -6.82
N ARG A 129 -33.21 -2.65 -7.85
CA ARG A 129 -33.21 -1.18 -7.98
C ARG A 129 -34.65 -0.66 -7.81
N GLY A 130 -34.97 -0.11 -6.64
CA GLY A 130 -36.31 0.40 -6.34
C GLY A 130 -36.79 0.23 -4.89
N LYS A 131 -36.20 -0.69 -4.11
CA LYS A 131 -36.48 -0.74 -2.65
C LYS A 131 -35.76 0.41 -1.93
N LYS A 132 -36.44 1.00 -0.93
CA LYS A 132 -35.89 2.11 -0.12
C LYS A 132 -34.52 1.69 0.42
N ARG A 133 -33.48 2.45 0.06
CA ARG A 133 -32.13 2.27 0.61
C ARG A 133 -32.23 2.17 2.12
N VAL A 134 -31.82 1.03 2.68
CA VAL A 134 -31.64 0.89 4.12
C VAL A 134 -30.54 1.89 4.50
N MET A 135 -30.92 2.98 5.16
CA MET A 135 -30.05 4.14 5.44
C MET A 135 -28.80 3.80 6.26
N ASN A 136 -28.69 2.58 6.79
CA ASN A 136 -27.66 2.15 7.73
C ASN A 136 -26.56 1.27 7.11
N ASN A 137 -26.55 1.04 5.79
CA ASN A 137 -25.53 0.21 5.14
C ASN A 137 -24.31 1.04 4.70
N TRP A 138 -23.47 1.44 5.66
CA TRP A 138 -22.26 2.22 5.44
C TRP A 138 -21.03 1.32 5.37
N GLN A 139 -20.36 1.29 4.22
CA GLN A 139 -19.08 0.62 4.03
C GLN A 139 -17.94 1.63 4.07
N THR A 140 -16.77 1.19 4.52
CA THR A 140 -15.56 2.03 4.55
C THR A 140 -14.48 1.46 3.65
N PHE A 141 -13.59 2.34 3.20
CA PHE A 141 -12.47 2.00 2.32
C PHE A 141 -11.29 2.94 2.55
N TYR A 142 -10.11 2.53 2.10
CA TYR A 142 -8.94 3.40 2.04
C TYR A 142 -8.95 4.20 0.74
N ASP A 143 -9.16 5.51 0.85
CA ASP A 143 -9.08 6.48 -0.23
C ASP A 143 -7.61 6.91 -0.44
N LEU A 144 -7.02 6.48 -1.55
CA LEU A 144 -5.60 6.69 -1.86
C LEU A 144 -5.29 8.20 -1.97
N GLN A 145 -4.28 8.67 -1.22
CA GLN A 145 -3.84 10.06 -1.25
C GLN A 145 -2.50 10.22 -1.95
N ALA A 146 -1.51 9.41 -1.62
CA ALA A 146 -0.18 9.47 -2.20
C ALA A 146 0.52 8.11 -2.11
N ILE A 147 1.48 7.88 -3.00
CA ILE A 147 2.38 6.72 -2.98
C ILE A 147 3.82 7.24 -2.93
N TYR A 148 4.58 6.73 -1.98
CA TYR A 148 5.98 7.10 -1.79
C TYR A 148 6.85 5.87 -2.07
N LEU A 149 7.71 5.94 -3.08
CA LEU A 149 8.64 4.86 -3.40
C LEU A 149 9.80 4.87 -2.40
N ILE A 150 9.94 3.81 -1.61
CA ILE A 150 11.04 3.67 -0.62
C ILE A 150 12.20 2.89 -1.23
N GLN A 151 11.92 1.82 -1.94
CA GLN A 151 12.94 0.98 -2.55
C GLN A 151 12.36 0.29 -3.77
N ASN A 152 13.10 0.31 -4.87
CA ASN A 152 12.74 -0.49 -6.04
C ASN A 152 12.93 -1.98 -5.74
N ALA A 153 12.13 -2.82 -6.38
CA ALA A 153 12.39 -4.24 -6.51
C ALA A 153 13.75 -4.39 -7.18
N SER A 154 14.79 -4.60 -6.38
CA SER A 154 16.08 -5.00 -6.92
C SER A 154 15.84 -6.26 -7.75
N GLY A 155 16.34 -6.33 -8.98
CA GLY A 155 16.26 -7.50 -9.86
C GLY A 155 16.84 -8.81 -9.30
N GLU A 156 17.21 -8.83 -8.01
CA GLU A 156 17.52 -10.00 -7.22
C GLU A 156 16.42 -10.21 -6.17
N CYS A 157 15.38 -10.90 -6.59
CA CYS A 157 14.40 -11.49 -5.71
C CYS A 157 15.09 -12.60 -4.89
N ARG A 158 15.45 -12.32 -3.63
CA ARG A 158 15.82 -13.34 -2.62
C ARG A 158 15.18 -13.04 -1.28
N PHE A 159 13.84 -12.99 -1.26
CA PHE A 159 13.08 -13.35 -0.06
C PHE A 159 12.58 -14.80 -0.19
N TYR A 160 13.54 -15.72 -0.31
CA TYR A 160 13.31 -17.08 0.18
C TYR A 160 14.16 -17.24 1.44
N CYS A 161 13.50 -17.69 2.50
CA CYS A 161 14.04 -18.12 3.79
C CYS A 161 14.33 -17.01 4.81
N VAL A 162 13.41 -16.90 5.77
CA VAL A 162 13.72 -16.56 7.15
C VAL A 162 14.78 -17.56 7.65
N ALA A 163 16.06 -17.22 7.54
CA ALA A 163 17.11 -17.86 8.32
C ALA A 163 17.27 -17.03 9.61
N PRO A 164 17.19 -17.64 10.81
CA PRO A 164 17.43 -16.92 12.04
C PRO A 164 18.88 -16.42 12.03
N ILE A 165 19.06 -15.12 12.27
CA ILE A 165 20.36 -14.49 12.48
C ILE A 165 20.99 -15.16 13.70
N LEU A 166 21.88 -16.13 13.47
CA LEU A 166 22.80 -16.61 14.47
C LEU A 166 23.89 -15.56 14.61
N ILE A 167 23.88 -14.86 15.74
CA ILE A 167 24.95 -13.94 16.15
C ILE A 167 26.21 -14.78 16.34
N LEU A 168 27.13 -14.74 15.38
CA LEU A 168 28.49 -15.24 15.56
C LEU A 168 29.22 -14.28 16.50
N ALA A 169 29.36 -14.70 17.75
CA ALA A 169 30.32 -14.13 18.68
C ALA A 169 31.73 -14.28 18.08
N SER A 170 32.38 -13.16 17.82
CA SER A 170 33.81 -13.13 17.50
C SER A 170 34.59 -13.57 18.74
N ALA A 171 35.14 -14.79 18.70
CA ALA A 171 36.19 -15.20 19.62
C ALA A 171 37.50 -14.57 19.13
N VAL A 172 37.93 -13.52 19.83
CA VAL A 172 39.26 -12.94 19.69
C VAL A 172 40.27 -14.00 20.14
N ALA A 173 40.98 -14.60 19.18
CA ALA A 173 42.14 -15.42 19.46
C ALA A 173 43.29 -14.52 19.94
N ALA A 174 43.67 -14.66 21.22
CA ALA A 174 44.89 -14.07 21.74
C ALA A 174 46.12 -14.80 21.17
N PRO A 175 47.17 -14.09 20.73
CA PRO A 175 48.43 -14.74 20.38
C PRO A 175 49.15 -15.19 21.66
N VAL A 176 49.40 -16.50 21.75
CA VAL A 176 50.33 -17.09 22.71
C VAL A 176 51.75 -16.76 22.22
N VAL A 177 52.42 -15.84 22.91
CA VAL A 177 53.86 -15.62 22.76
C VAL A 177 54.55 -16.77 23.48
N ALA A 178 55.25 -17.60 22.71
CA ALA A 178 56.20 -18.57 23.23
C ALA A 178 57.53 -17.86 23.40
N ASP A 179 57.95 -17.64 24.65
CA ASP A 179 59.35 -17.36 24.97
C ASP A 179 59.99 -18.63 25.52
N ASP A 180 60.92 -19.14 24.72
CA ASP A 180 61.84 -20.22 25.02
C ASP A 180 62.99 -19.73 25.92
N LEU A 181 63.31 -20.56 26.91
CA LEU A 181 64.66 -20.91 27.40
C LEU A 181 65.72 -19.81 27.60
N MET A 182 66.11 -19.61 28.87
CA MET A 182 67.52 -19.56 29.28
C MET A 182 67.67 -19.94 30.76
N ILE A 183 68.72 -20.72 31.04
CA ILE A 183 69.29 -21.24 32.30
C ILE A 183 68.85 -22.66 32.68
#